data_AF-A0A7L6N8U4-F1
#
_entry.id   AF-A0A7L6N8U4-F1
#
_cell.length_a   1.000
_cell.length_b   1.000
_cell.length_c   1.000
_cell.angle_alpha   90.00
_cell.angle_beta   90.00
_cell.angle_gamma   90.00
#
_symmetry.space_group_name_H-M   'P 1'
#
loop_
_entity.id
_entity.type
_entity.pdbx_description
1 polymer ?
#
loop_
_entity_poly.entity_id
_entity_poly.type
_entity_poly.pdbx_seq_one_letter_code
_entity_poly.pdbx_strand_id
1 'polypeptide(L)'
;MLKEQGTIFRLGGDKFLILFNKCSYQEYMNYMENIDQKFKDHSEIASLAYGLVAFKESEINQEFDLTNLLKEADELMYIHKNKIKSDK
;
A
#
# COMPACT_ATOMS: atom_id res chain seq x y z
N MET A 1 -8.39 -4.22 12.68
CA MET A 1 -8.30 -2.88 13.27
C MET A 1 -7.03 -2.24 12.73
N LEU A 2 -7.06 -1.50 11.62
CA LEU A 2 -5.88 -0.79 11.10
C LEU A 2 -5.55 0.48 11.91
N LYS A 3 -6.53 0.96 12.68
CA LYS A 3 -6.50 2.23 13.42
C LYS A 3 -5.41 2.33 14.50
N GLU A 4 -4.84 1.19 14.91
CA GLU A 4 -3.77 1.14 15.92
C GLU A 4 -2.37 0.89 15.32
N GLN A 5 -2.28 0.63 14.01
CA GLN A 5 -1.04 0.19 13.38
C GLN A 5 -0.50 1.17 12.33
N GLY A 6 -1.34 2.11 11.90
CA GLY A 6 -0.95 3.10 10.93
C GLY A 6 -1.97 4.20 10.74
N THR A 7 -1.57 5.18 9.94
CA THR A 7 -2.40 6.31 9.53
C THR A 7 -2.85 6.10 8.09
N ILE A 8 -4.14 6.29 7.83
CA ILE A 8 -4.73 6.14 6.50
C ILE A 8 -5.04 7.53 5.94
N PHE A 9 -4.61 7.76 4.70
CA PHE A 9 -4.90 8.98 3.95
C PHE A 9 -5.65 8.62 2.67
N ARG A 10 -6.68 9.40 2.32
CA ARG A 10 -7.30 9.34 1.00
C ARG A 10 -6.64 10.38 0.12
N LEU A 11 -5.96 9.94 -0.94
CA LEU A 11 -5.25 10.85 -1.85
C LEU A 11 -6.21 11.46 -2.89
N GLY A 12 -7.26 10.74 -3.25
CA GLY A 12 -8.27 11.17 -4.21
C GLY A 12 -8.84 10.00 -5.00
N GLY A 13 -10.06 10.15 -5.54
CA GLY A 13 -10.73 9.07 -6.25
C GLY A 13 -10.85 7.80 -5.40
N ASP A 14 -10.30 6.71 -5.91
CA ASP A 14 -10.19 5.37 -5.31
C ASP A 14 -8.79 5.06 -4.74
N LYS A 15 -7.88 6.05 -4.68
CA LYS A 15 -6.51 5.89 -4.17
C LYS A 15 -6.41 6.20 -2.67
N PHE A 16 -5.79 5.27 -1.94
CA PHE A 16 -5.52 5.38 -0.51
C PHE A 16 -4.02 5.14 -0.23
N LEU A 17 -3.48 5.85 0.74
CA LEU A 17 -2.14 5.65 1.29
C LEU A 17 -2.27 5.17 2.73
N ILE A 18 -1.51 4.14 3.10
CA ILE A 18 -1.45 3.64 4.47
C ILE A 18 0.00 3.76 4.93
N LEU A 19 0.23 4.58 5.95
CA LEU A 19 1.52 4.72 6.61
C LEU A 19 1.54 3.83 7.85
N PHE A 20 2.31 2.75 7.81
CA PHE A 20 2.51 1.86 8.96
C PHE A 20 3.68 2.34 9.81
N ASN A 21 3.47 2.43 11.12
CA ASN A 21 4.53 2.79 12.06
C ASN A 21 5.14 1.51 12.64
N LYS A 22 6.48 1.37 12.59
CA LYS A 22 7.22 0.26 13.24
C LYS A 22 6.66 -1.12 12.90
N CYS A 23 6.56 -1.43 11.61
CA CYS A 23 6.03 -2.68 11.10
C CYS A 23 7.12 -3.41 10.30
N SER A 24 7.25 -4.73 10.50
CA SER A 24 8.09 -5.55 9.62
C SER A 24 7.42 -5.78 8.26
N TYR A 25 8.22 -6.12 7.25
CA TYR A 25 7.69 -6.45 5.93
C TYR A 25 6.66 -7.59 5.99
N GLN A 26 6.93 -8.64 6.77
CA GLN A 26 6.02 -9.78 6.88
C GLN A 26 4.69 -9.40 7.55
N GLU A 27 4.72 -8.57 8.60
CA GLU A 27 3.50 -8.07 9.23
C GLU A 27 2.67 -7.25 8.25
N TYR A 28 3.30 -6.39 7.46
CA TYR A 28 2.62 -5.65 6.39
C TYR A 28 1.95 -6.58 5.38
N MET A 29 2.67 -7.60 4.90
CA MET A 29 2.10 -8.55 3.94
C MET A 29 0.86 -9.24 4.51
N ASN A 30 0.92 -9.67 5.77
CA ASN A 30 -0.22 -10.26 6.47
C ASN A 30 -1.40 -9.26 6.58
N TYR A 31 -1.13 -7.97 6.81
CA TYR A 31 -2.18 -6.95 6.82
C TYR A 31 -2.81 -6.74 5.45
N MET A 32 -2.00 -6.70 4.39
CA MET A 32 -2.50 -6.51 3.03
C MET A 32 -3.32 -7.71 2.55
N GLU A 33 -2.90 -8.94 2.87
CA GLU A 33 -3.69 -10.14 2.59
C GLU A 33 -5.04 -10.11 3.31
N ASN A 34 -5.05 -9.72 4.59
CA ASN A 34 -6.30 -9.57 5.36
C ASN A 34 -7.20 -8.47 4.79
N ILE A 35 -6.64 -7.34 4.35
CA ILE A 35 -7.39 -6.26 3.70
C ILE A 35 -7.99 -6.75 2.38
N ASP A 36 -7.19 -7.42 1.55
CA ASP A 36 -7.62 -7.93 0.24
C ASP A 36 -8.73 -8.98 0.40
N GLN A 37 -8.58 -9.92 1.33
CA GLN A 37 -9.62 -10.92 1.61
C GLN A 37 -10.92 -10.26 2.06
N LYS A 38 -10.86 -9.34 3.03
CA LYS A 38 -12.04 -8.62 3.50
C LYS A 38 -12.66 -7.76 2.42
N PHE A 39 -11.87 -7.18 1.54
CA PHE A 39 -12.39 -6.40 0.43
C PHE A 39 -13.14 -7.29 -0.56
N LYS A 40 -12.60 -8.47 -0.90
CA LYS A 40 -13.28 -9.47 -1.73
C LYS A 40 -14.62 -9.91 -1.13
N ASP A 41 -14.68 -10.07 0.18
CA ASP A 41 -15.94 -10.41 0.88
C ASP A 41 -17.02 -9.31 0.74
N HIS A 42 -16.62 -8.06 0.44
CA HIS A 42 -17.52 -6.91 0.30
C HIS A 42 -17.69 -6.44 -1.15
N SER A 43 -16.92 -6.97 -2.09
CA SER A 43 -16.89 -6.52 -3.48
C SER A 43 -16.53 -7.66 -4.43
N GLU A 44 -17.49 -8.06 -5.25
CA GLU A 44 -17.29 -9.06 -6.32
C GLU A 44 -16.80 -8.45 -7.64
N ILE A 45 -16.97 -7.14 -7.83
CA ILE A 45 -16.76 -6.45 -9.11
C ILE A 45 -15.44 -5.68 -9.18
N ALA A 46 -14.78 -5.45 -8.04
CA ALA A 46 -13.52 -4.74 -7.95
C ALA A 46 -12.48 -5.57 -7.18
N SER A 47 -11.21 -5.27 -7.42
CA SER A 47 -10.05 -5.87 -6.76
C SER A 47 -9.08 -4.78 -6.32
N LEU A 48 -8.34 -5.03 -5.24
CA LEU A 48 -7.34 -4.08 -4.76
C LEU A 48 -5.99 -4.31 -5.44
N ALA A 49 -5.35 -3.23 -5.88
CA ALA A 49 -3.94 -3.22 -6.23
C ALA A 49 -3.20 -2.35 -5.21
N TYR A 50 -1.99 -2.74 -4.87
CA TYR A 50 -1.18 -2.04 -3.87
C TYR A 50 0.30 -2.16 -4.19
N GLY A 51 1.07 -1.17 -3.73
CA GLY A 51 2.53 -1.14 -3.74
C GLY A 51 3.05 -0.80 -2.35
N LEU A 52 4.24 -1.32 -2.01
CA LEU A 52 4.85 -1.14 -0.71
C LEU A 52 6.27 -0.63 -0.87
N VAL A 53 6.60 0.42 -0.12
CA VAL A 53 7.97 0.90 0.03
C VAL A 53 8.26 1.01 1.52
N ALA A 54 9.37 0.40 1.95
CA ALA A 54 9.87 0.52 3.31
C ALA A 54 11.00 1.57 3.33
N PHE A 55 10.99 2.42 4.35
CA PHE A 55 12.01 3.45 4.53
C PHE A 55 12.28 3.65 6.02
N LYS A 56 13.46 4.17 6.35
CA LYS A 56 13.77 4.68 7.68
C LYS A 56 13.60 6.18 7.69
N GLU A 57 13.02 6.72 8.76
CA GLU A 57 12.87 8.18 8.92
C GLU A 57 14.21 8.92 8.79
N SER A 58 15.31 8.32 9.25
CA SER A 58 16.67 8.86 9.12
C SER A 58 17.16 8.98 7.68
N GLU A 59 16.53 8.29 6.73
CA GLU A 59 16.89 8.36 5.30
C GLU A 59 16.23 9.58 4.63
N ILE A 60 15.18 10.16 5.22
CA ILE A 60 14.51 11.35 4.67
C ILE A 60 15.44 12.57 4.80
N ASN A 61 15.84 13.11 3.66
CA ASN A 61 16.72 14.28 3.58
C ASN A 61 16.37 15.12 2.33
N GLN A 62 17.19 16.11 1.97
CA GLN A 62 16.93 16.97 0.82
C GLN A 62 16.99 16.24 -0.54
N GLU A 63 17.75 15.14 -0.64
CA GLU A 63 17.86 14.30 -1.84
C GLU A 63 16.87 13.13 -1.83
N PHE A 64 16.48 12.65 -0.63
CA PHE A 64 15.50 11.59 -0.43
C PHE A 64 14.21 12.16 0.17
N ASP A 65 13.37 12.73 -0.69
CA ASP A 65 12.09 13.29 -0.29
C ASP A 65 10.96 12.25 -0.35
N LEU A 66 9.84 12.57 0.32
CA LEU A 66 8.64 11.73 0.31
C LEU A 66 8.05 11.55 -1.10
N THR A 67 8.33 12.45 -2.03
CA THR A 67 7.82 12.37 -3.41
C THR A 67 8.39 11.16 -4.13
N ASN A 68 9.69 10.88 -3.99
CA ASN A 68 10.31 9.71 -4.60
C ASN A 68 9.77 8.39 -4.03
N LEU A 69 9.56 8.33 -2.71
CA LEU A 69 8.94 7.18 -2.04
C LEU A 69 7.51 6.92 -2.56
N LEU A 70 6.72 7.98 -2.74
CA LEU A 70 5.36 7.86 -3.26
C LEU A 70 5.33 7.45 -4.73
N LYS A 71 6.28 7.92 -5.54
CA LYS A 71 6.43 7.48 -6.95
C LYS A 71 6.73 5.99 -7.02
N GLU A 72 7.71 5.52 -6.25
CA GLU A 72 8.07 4.10 -6.21
C GLU A 72 6.89 3.24 -5.74
N ALA A 73 6.13 3.69 -4.74
CA ALA A 73 4.92 2.99 -4.28
C ALA A 73 3.83 2.91 -5.38
N ASP A 74 3.63 3.98 -6.16
CA ASP A 74 2.67 3.98 -7.27
C ASP A 74 3.13 3.07 -8.44
N GLU A 75 4.43 3.04 -8.74
CA GLU A 75 5.02 2.14 -9.73
C GLU A 75 4.83 0.66 -9.34
N LEU A 76 5.10 0.31 -8.08
CA LEU A 76 4.89 -1.03 -7.54
C LEU A 76 3.41 -1.43 -7.56
N MET A 77 2.52 -0.49 -7.23
CA MET A 77 1.07 -0.68 -7.34
C MET A 77 0.66 -0.94 -8.79
N TYR A 78 1.23 -0.22 -9.75
CA TYR A 78 0.95 -0.43 -11.18
C TYR A 78 1.40 -1.82 -11.65
N ILE A 79 2.60 -2.26 -11.24
CA ILE A 79 3.10 -3.61 -11.51
C ILE A 79 2.14 -4.66 -10.94
N HIS A 80 1.71 -4.50 -9.67
CA HIS A 80 0.78 -5.42 -9.04
C HIS A 80 -0.59 -5.43 -9.75
N LYS A 81 -1.11 -4.26 -10.14
CA LYS A 81 -2.35 -4.13 -10.91
C LYS A 81 -2.31 -4.90 -12.21
N ASN A 82 -1.17 -4.90 -12.91
CA ASN A 82 -1.02 -5.65 -14.16
C ASN A 82 -0.98 -7.15 -13.92
N LYS A 83 -0.35 -7.63 -12.84
CA LYS A 83 -0.38 -9.05 -12.46
C LYS A 83 -1.81 -9.53 -12.22
N ILE A 84 -2.58 -8.79 -11.41
CA ILE A 84 -4.00 -9.12 -11.14
C ILE A 84 -4.83 -9.19 -12.43
N LYS A 85 -4.54 -8.33 -13.42
CA LYS A 85 -5.24 -8.35 -14.72
C LYS A 85 -4.84 -9.53 -15.60
N SER A 86 -3.59 -9.98 -15.51
CA SER A 86 -3.09 -11.13 -16.26
C SER A 86 -3.54 -12.47 -15.66
N ASP A 87 -3.82 -12.50 -14.36
CA ASP A 87 -4.31 -13.69 -13.64
C ASP A 87 -5.84 -13.87 -13.75
N LYS A 88 -6.54 -12.97 -14.45
CA LYS A 88 -7.99 -13.04 -14.75
C LYS A 88 -8.23 -13.54 -16.17
#